data_AF-A0AAD5EDI7-F1
#
_entry.id   AF-A0AAD5EDI7-F1
#
_cell.length_a   1.000
_cell.length_b   1.000
_cell.length_c   1.000
_cell.angle_alpha   90.00
_cell.angle_beta   90.00
_cell.angle_gamma   90.00
#
_symmetry.space_group_name_H-M   'P 1'
#
loop_
_entity.id
_entity.type
_entity.pdbx_description
1 polymer ?
#
loop_
_entity_poly.entity_id
_entity_poly.type
_entity_poly.pdbx_seq_one_letter_code
_entity_poly.pdbx_strand_id
1 'polypeptide(L)'
;MGKTTKPARPKGKAQPASSSRAADLAGAGNGAVDLQNLGGFARFVTPAHGSFAPTSPMAKSGSSEGEIATSHDLSPELVVVIKKLSKRDSITKVRALEEFESYLKNNESSVISILDVWDRLFGKLAIDVDRRVRLATQSVHQFIVSVAKRKIAPHLKSMIGPWLICFFDPSKDVARIATTSFSSAFPLDKKKEVLVFCQKSIIEYTSEMILEKTPDTLSDPRDVTKEEMDAKFARVIIESFHVLAYLISEYLGLDD
;
A
#
# COMPACT_ATOMS: atom_id res chain seq x y z
N MET A 1 47.80 -56.58 3.94
CA MET A 1 46.42 -57.11 4.11
C MET A 1 45.71 -56.17 5.09
N GLY A 2 44.53 -55.60 4.87
CA GLY A 2 43.53 -55.76 3.83
C GLY A 2 42.71 -54.47 3.60
N LYS A 3 42.11 -54.39 2.43
CA LYS A 3 41.20 -53.33 1.97
C LYS A 3 39.83 -53.49 2.65
N THR A 4 39.15 -52.39 2.95
CA THR A 4 37.67 -52.37 2.93
C THR A 4 37.15 -51.08 2.29
N THR A 5 36.58 -51.29 1.11
CA THR A 5 35.78 -50.39 0.28
C THR A 5 34.36 -50.25 0.84
N LYS A 6 33.78 -49.04 0.81
CA LYS A 6 32.32 -48.83 0.89
C LYS A 6 31.86 -47.71 -0.08
N PRO A 7 30.60 -47.76 -0.56
CA PRO A 7 30.27 -47.51 -1.95
C PRO A 7 29.58 -46.18 -2.24
N ALA A 8 29.57 -45.82 -3.54
CA ALA A 8 28.97 -44.63 -4.12
C ALA A 8 27.43 -44.63 -4.06
N ARG A 9 26.86 -43.44 -3.80
CA ARG A 9 25.42 -43.16 -3.77
C ARG A 9 24.88 -42.90 -5.18
N PRO A 10 23.72 -43.46 -5.58
CA PRO A 10 23.25 -43.38 -6.97
C PRO A 10 22.62 -42.03 -7.32
N LYS A 11 22.94 -41.53 -8.51
CA LYS A 11 22.30 -40.41 -9.21
C LYS A 11 20.87 -40.80 -9.61
N GLY A 12 19.87 -40.22 -8.95
CA GLY A 12 18.47 -40.31 -9.37
C GLY A 12 18.19 -39.34 -10.51
N LYS A 13 17.75 -39.85 -11.67
CA LYS A 13 17.23 -39.06 -12.79
C LYS A 13 15.80 -38.63 -12.46
N ALA A 14 15.56 -37.32 -12.37
CA ALA A 14 14.23 -36.76 -12.28
C ALA A 14 13.53 -36.90 -13.65
N GLN A 15 12.35 -37.52 -13.65
CA GLN A 15 11.48 -37.67 -14.81
C GLN A 15 10.23 -36.83 -14.51
N PRO A 16 9.93 -35.75 -15.25
CA PRO A 16 8.68 -35.03 -15.06
C PRO A 16 7.50 -35.81 -15.66
N ALA A 17 6.44 -35.94 -14.85
CA ALA A 17 5.19 -36.58 -15.21
C ALA A 17 4.44 -35.78 -16.30
N SER A 18 3.94 -36.50 -17.29
CA SER A 18 3.16 -36.01 -18.42
C SER A 18 1.74 -35.60 -17.99
N SER A 19 1.31 -34.42 -18.43
CA SER A 19 -0.06 -33.90 -18.28
C SER A 19 -0.98 -34.49 -19.36
N SER A 20 -1.96 -35.30 -18.98
CA SER A 20 -2.93 -35.93 -19.90
C SER A 20 -4.41 -35.62 -19.59
N ARG A 21 -4.72 -34.46 -18.98
CA ARG A 21 -6.11 -34.07 -18.67
C ARG A 21 -6.40 -32.57 -18.87
N ALA A 22 -6.24 -32.09 -20.10
CA ALA A 22 -6.70 -30.74 -20.46
C ALA A 22 -7.15 -30.71 -21.93
N ALA A 23 -8.28 -31.38 -22.24
CA ALA A 23 -8.89 -31.27 -23.57
C ALA A 23 -10.39 -31.64 -23.67
N ASP A 24 -11.16 -31.76 -22.57
CA ASP A 24 -12.59 -32.19 -22.65
C ASP A 24 -13.60 -31.16 -22.10
N LEU A 25 -13.31 -29.86 -22.26
CA LEU A 25 -14.31 -28.81 -21.99
C LEU A 25 -14.28 -27.73 -23.07
N ALA A 26 -14.41 -28.17 -24.32
CA ALA A 26 -14.74 -27.31 -25.45
C ALA A 26 -15.55 -28.13 -26.46
N GLY A 27 -16.87 -28.20 -26.28
CA GLY A 27 -17.72 -28.92 -27.22
C GLY A 27 -19.22 -28.91 -26.87
N ALA A 28 -19.93 -28.04 -27.59
CA ALA A 28 -21.36 -28.09 -27.91
C ALA A 28 -22.40 -27.65 -26.85
N GLY A 29 -23.15 -26.59 -27.22
CA GLY A 29 -24.39 -26.21 -26.55
C GLY A 29 -24.91 -24.86 -27.01
N ASN A 30 -25.54 -24.83 -28.19
CA ASN A 30 -26.18 -23.68 -28.83
C ASN A 30 -26.99 -22.77 -27.88
N GLY A 31 -26.71 -21.46 -27.96
CA GLY A 31 -27.58 -20.41 -27.42
C GLY A 31 -27.22 -19.07 -28.06
N ALA A 32 -28.11 -18.56 -28.91
CA ALA A 32 -28.02 -17.20 -29.42
C ALA A 32 -28.08 -16.22 -28.25
N VAL A 33 -27.08 -15.34 -28.11
CA VAL A 33 -27.11 -14.24 -27.15
C VAL A 33 -26.60 -12.96 -27.81
N ASP A 34 -27.61 -12.19 -28.20
CA ASP A 34 -27.75 -10.74 -28.20
C ASP A 34 -26.51 -9.86 -28.43
N LEU A 35 -26.43 -9.33 -29.65
CA LEU A 35 -25.45 -8.36 -30.13
C LEU A 35 -25.87 -6.94 -29.75
N GLN A 36 -26.12 -6.68 -28.45
CA GLN A 36 -26.47 -5.35 -27.91
C GLN A 36 -25.50 -4.82 -26.85
N ASN A 37 -24.44 -5.55 -26.50
CA ASN A 37 -23.51 -5.14 -25.44
C ASN A 37 -22.08 -4.85 -25.94
N LEU A 38 -21.97 -4.27 -27.14
CA LEU A 38 -20.72 -3.76 -27.69
C LEU A 38 -20.60 -2.26 -27.39
N GLY A 39 -19.70 -1.91 -26.47
CA GLY A 39 -18.95 -0.66 -26.39
C GLY A 39 -19.63 0.66 -26.78
N GLY A 40 -20.06 1.42 -25.77
CA GLY A 40 -19.42 2.70 -25.41
C GLY A 40 -19.38 3.87 -26.40
N PHE A 41 -20.13 3.89 -27.51
CA PHE A 41 -20.05 5.01 -28.48
C PHE A 41 -21.37 5.57 -29.03
N ALA A 42 -22.54 5.16 -28.52
CA ALA A 42 -23.84 5.69 -28.96
C ALA A 42 -24.62 6.35 -27.83
N ARG A 43 -24.10 7.47 -27.32
CA ARG A 43 -24.79 8.36 -26.37
C ARG A 43 -25.15 9.68 -27.06
N PHE A 44 -26.06 9.65 -28.03
CA PHE A 44 -26.82 10.83 -28.45
C PHE A 44 -28.14 10.35 -29.03
N VAL A 45 -29.23 10.60 -28.30
CA VAL A 45 -30.58 10.98 -28.73
C VAL A 45 -31.54 10.59 -27.59
N THR A 46 -31.90 11.58 -26.78
CA THR A 46 -33.13 11.62 -25.96
C THR A 46 -34.25 12.26 -26.83
N PRO A 47 -35.56 12.05 -26.59
CA PRO A 47 -36.23 12.71 -25.46
C PRO A 47 -37.39 11.97 -24.76
N ALA A 48 -37.59 12.39 -23.50
CA ALA A 48 -38.86 12.55 -22.76
C ALA A 48 -39.67 11.32 -22.33
N HIS A 49 -39.76 11.10 -21.00
CA HIS A 49 -40.95 11.42 -20.19
C HIS A 49 -40.76 11.06 -18.69
N GLY A 50 -41.15 11.98 -17.81
CA GLY A 50 -41.96 11.68 -16.61
C GLY A 50 -41.33 11.05 -15.36
N SER A 51 -40.87 11.92 -14.46
CA SER A 51 -41.14 11.96 -13.00
C SER A 51 -40.73 10.83 -12.02
N PHE A 52 -40.39 11.32 -10.83
CA PHE A 52 -40.22 10.69 -9.50
C PHE A 52 -38.82 10.20 -9.10
N ALA A 53 -38.14 11.05 -8.32
CA ALA A 53 -37.21 10.67 -7.25
C ALA A 53 -38.01 10.70 -5.91
N PRO A 54 -37.65 9.95 -4.85
CA PRO A 54 -36.37 10.19 -4.17
C PRO A 54 -35.68 8.98 -3.50
N THR A 55 -34.44 9.26 -3.05
CA THR A 55 -33.64 8.62 -1.99
C THR A 55 -32.72 7.41 -2.32
N SER A 56 -31.43 7.76 -2.39
CA SER A 56 -30.18 7.03 -2.07
C SER A 56 -29.94 5.59 -2.54
N PRO A 57 -28.92 5.36 -3.39
CA PRO A 57 -28.13 4.16 -3.35
C PRO A 57 -26.91 4.37 -2.44
N MET A 58 -26.85 3.53 -1.41
CA MET A 58 -25.67 3.15 -0.66
C MET A 58 -24.49 2.91 -1.63
N ALA A 59 -23.45 3.72 -1.51
CA ALA A 59 -22.23 3.57 -2.29
C ALA A 59 -21.58 2.22 -1.94
N LYS A 60 -21.74 1.23 -2.83
CA LYS A 60 -20.78 0.14 -2.92
C LYS A 60 -19.44 0.79 -3.29
N SER A 61 -18.58 0.94 -2.29
CA SER A 61 -17.14 1.13 -2.47
C SER A 61 -16.58 -0.14 -3.12
N GLY A 62 -16.81 -0.27 -4.43
CA GLY A 62 -15.99 -1.11 -5.26
C GLY A 62 -14.63 -0.45 -5.34
N SER A 63 -13.58 -1.21 -5.07
CA SER A 63 -12.19 -0.88 -5.30
C SER A 63 -11.98 -0.50 -6.76
N SER A 64 -12.31 0.74 -7.12
CA SER A 64 -11.79 1.38 -8.31
C SER A 64 -10.32 1.57 -8.01
N GLU A 65 -9.48 0.80 -8.72
CA GLU A 65 -8.11 1.19 -9.00
C GLU A 65 -8.18 2.55 -9.70
N GLY A 66 -8.33 3.61 -8.89
CA GLY A 66 -8.26 4.97 -9.37
C GLY A 66 -6.87 5.11 -9.95
N GLU A 67 -6.78 5.23 -11.26
CA GLU A 67 -5.58 5.73 -11.92
C GLU A 67 -5.11 6.92 -11.11
N ILE A 68 -3.90 6.82 -10.54
CA ILE A 68 -3.29 7.96 -9.87
C ILE A 68 -3.13 8.98 -10.98
N ALA A 69 -4.04 9.96 -11.04
CA ALA A 69 -3.92 11.10 -11.91
C ALA A 69 -2.61 11.79 -11.52
N THR A 70 -1.56 11.47 -12.25
CA THR A 70 -0.27 12.14 -12.14
C THR A 70 -0.50 13.53 -12.70
N SER A 71 -0.21 14.56 -11.91
CA SER A 71 -0.24 15.94 -12.39
C SER A 71 0.55 16.04 -13.70
N HIS A 72 0.08 16.87 -14.63
CA HIS A 72 0.69 17.06 -15.95
C HIS A 72 2.14 17.61 -15.90
N ASP A 73 2.70 17.85 -14.71
CA ASP A 73 4.00 18.47 -14.47
C ASP A 73 5.10 17.48 -14.05
N LEU A 74 4.81 16.17 -13.96
CA LEU A 74 5.83 15.18 -13.60
C LEU A 74 6.64 14.73 -14.80
N SER A 75 7.95 14.51 -14.60
CA SER A 75 8.81 13.98 -15.66
C SER A 75 8.34 12.58 -16.11
N PRO A 76 8.50 12.23 -17.40
CA PRO A 76 8.07 10.93 -17.90
C PRO A 76 8.72 9.75 -17.17
N GLU A 77 9.99 9.90 -16.79
CA GLU A 77 10.74 8.92 -15.99
C GLU A 77 10.05 8.69 -14.63
N LEU A 78 9.72 9.77 -13.92
CA LEU A 78 9.09 9.70 -12.61
C LEU A 78 7.70 9.08 -12.67
N VAL A 79 6.93 9.40 -13.71
CA VAL A 79 5.61 8.79 -13.95
C VAL A 79 5.73 7.27 -14.13
N VAL A 80 6.76 6.79 -14.85
CA VAL A 80 7.00 5.36 -15.03
C VAL A 80 7.31 4.70 -13.69
N VAL A 81 8.18 5.31 -12.87
CA VAL A 81 8.52 4.78 -11.53
C VAL A 81 7.29 4.72 -10.63
N ILE A 82 6.50 5.79 -10.59
CA ILE A 82 5.24 5.85 -9.81
C ILE A 82 4.25 4.77 -10.25
N LYS A 83 4.14 4.51 -11.55
CA LYS A 83 3.28 3.43 -12.07
C LYS A 83 3.76 2.04 -11.64
N LYS A 84 5.07 1.83 -11.47
CA LYS A 84 5.63 0.58 -10.93
C LYS A 84 5.25 0.36 -9.46
N LEU A 85 5.12 1.43 -8.67
CA LEU A 85 4.70 1.35 -7.25
C LEU A 85 3.26 0.85 -7.06
N SER A 86 2.42 1.01 -8.08
CA SER A 86 1.04 0.51 -8.09
C SER A 86 0.94 -0.96 -8.52
N LYS A 87 2.06 -1.61 -8.88
CA LYS A 87 2.08 -3.03 -9.27
C LYS A 87 2.01 -3.92 -8.04
N ARG A 88 1.54 -5.16 -8.23
CA ARG A 88 1.39 -6.18 -7.19
C ARG A 88 2.72 -6.71 -6.65
N ASP A 89 3.69 -6.97 -7.53
CA ASP A 89 4.92 -7.69 -7.20
C ASP A 89 5.82 -6.90 -6.24
N SER A 90 6.11 -7.50 -5.08
CA SER A 90 6.88 -6.86 -4.01
C SER A 90 8.32 -6.55 -4.41
N ILE A 91 8.95 -7.39 -5.25
CA ILE A 91 10.31 -7.14 -5.74
C ILE A 91 10.31 -5.90 -6.64
N THR A 92 9.32 -5.80 -7.55
CA THR A 92 9.10 -4.65 -8.43
C THR A 92 8.85 -3.38 -7.61
N LYS A 93 8.02 -3.45 -6.56
CA LYS A 93 7.80 -2.31 -5.65
C LYS A 93 9.09 -1.86 -4.96
N VAL A 94 9.87 -2.79 -4.41
CA VAL A 94 11.15 -2.46 -3.76
C VAL A 94 12.09 -1.76 -4.73
N ARG A 95 12.29 -2.33 -5.94
CA ARG A 95 13.14 -1.71 -6.97
C ARG A 95 12.62 -0.34 -7.39
N ALA A 96 11.31 -0.19 -7.54
CA ALA A 96 10.69 1.08 -7.87
C ALA A 96 10.85 2.12 -6.74
N LEU A 97 10.79 1.71 -5.46
CA LEU A 97 11.04 2.60 -4.33
C LEU A 97 12.51 3.04 -4.27
N GLU A 98 13.46 2.13 -4.53
CA GLU A 98 14.89 2.45 -4.63
C GLU A 98 15.18 3.43 -5.79
N GLU A 99 14.59 3.18 -6.96
CA GLU A 99 14.67 4.04 -8.14
C GLU A 99 14.04 5.41 -7.87
N PHE A 100 12.88 5.43 -7.20
CA PHE A 100 12.18 6.66 -6.81
C PHE A 100 13.00 7.50 -5.83
N GLU A 101 13.57 6.87 -4.79
CA GLU A 101 14.43 7.55 -3.82
C GLU A 101 15.66 8.16 -4.50
N SER A 102 16.34 7.39 -5.35
CA SER A 102 17.50 7.84 -6.12
C SER A 102 17.15 9.02 -7.03
N TYR A 103 16.01 8.94 -7.73
CA TYR A 103 15.52 10.03 -8.57
C TYR A 103 15.29 11.31 -7.76
N LEU A 104 14.60 11.22 -6.62
CA LEU A 104 14.31 12.39 -5.78
C LEU A 104 15.58 12.99 -5.17
N LYS A 105 16.57 12.17 -4.81
CA LYS A 105 17.89 12.63 -4.34
C LYS A 105 18.64 13.43 -5.41
N ASN A 106 18.53 13.02 -6.67
CA ASN A 106 19.16 13.73 -7.79
C ASN A 106 18.35 14.95 -8.25
N ASN A 107 17.07 15.04 -7.86
CA ASN A 107 16.12 16.05 -8.35
C ASN A 107 15.24 16.60 -7.19
N GLU A 108 15.85 17.15 -6.14
CA GLU A 108 15.13 17.60 -4.94
C GLU A 108 13.98 18.58 -5.22
N SER A 109 14.10 19.39 -6.27
CA SER A 109 13.03 20.31 -6.71
C SER A 109 11.72 19.58 -7.07
N SER A 110 11.79 18.30 -7.46
CA SER A 110 10.63 17.47 -7.80
C SER A 110 9.84 17.00 -6.59
N VAL A 111 10.42 17.05 -5.37
CA VAL A 111 9.78 16.55 -4.14
C VAL A 111 8.45 17.25 -3.88
N ILE A 112 8.38 18.56 -4.13
CA ILE A 112 7.16 19.34 -3.90
C ILE A 112 6.06 18.92 -4.89
N SER A 113 6.42 18.72 -6.16
CA SER A 113 5.50 18.35 -7.22
C SER A 113 4.88 16.96 -7.03
N ILE A 114 5.52 16.08 -6.25
CA ILE A 114 5.02 14.73 -5.98
C ILE A 114 4.26 14.59 -4.67
N LEU A 115 4.14 15.63 -3.84
CA LEU A 115 3.56 15.49 -2.49
C LEU A 115 2.13 14.93 -2.52
N ASP A 116 1.29 15.44 -3.43
CA ASP A 116 -0.07 14.93 -3.65
C ASP A 116 -0.09 13.44 -4.04
N VAL A 117 0.85 13.03 -4.89
CA VAL A 117 0.97 11.65 -5.35
C VAL A 117 1.48 10.76 -4.22
N TRP A 118 2.48 11.23 -3.48
CA TRP A 118 3.05 10.51 -2.35
C TRP A 118 2.03 10.32 -1.24
N ASP A 119 1.20 11.31 -0.94
CA ASP A 119 0.10 11.22 0.03
C ASP A 119 -0.83 10.03 -0.25
N ARG A 120 -1.25 9.88 -1.51
CA ARG A 120 -2.12 8.78 -1.94
C ARG A 120 -1.46 7.41 -1.91
N LEU A 121 -0.14 7.35 -2.10
CA LEU A 121 0.63 6.11 -2.14
C LEU A 121 1.08 5.65 -0.76
N PHE A 122 1.51 6.59 0.07
CA PHE A 122 2.23 6.34 1.31
C PHE A 122 1.44 5.42 2.23
N GLY A 123 0.16 5.72 2.48
CA GLY A 123 -0.66 4.90 3.38
C GLY A 123 -0.76 3.43 2.96
N LYS A 124 -0.85 3.15 1.65
CA LYS A 124 -0.93 1.78 1.13
C LYS A 124 0.40 1.03 1.23
N LEU A 125 1.49 1.72 0.90
CA LEU A 125 2.85 1.17 0.91
C LEU A 125 3.39 0.97 2.33
N ALA A 126 3.02 1.87 3.26
CA ALA A 126 3.42 1.82 4.66
C ALA A 126 2.92 0.54 5.37
N ILE A 127 1.80 -0.03 4.91
CA ILE A 127 1.22 -1.26 5.48
C ILE A 127 1.41 -2.49 4.60
N ASP A 128 2.31 -2.45 3.62
CA ASP A 128 2.50 -3.57 2.68
C ASP A 128 2.81 -4.90 3.39
N VAL A 129 2.40 -6.04 2.79
CA VAL A 129 2.67 -7.37 3.35
C VAL A 129 4.17 -7.61 3.46
N ASP A 130 4.96 -7.18 2.47
CA ASP A 130 6.40 -7.39 2.42
C ASP A 130 7.13 -6.33 3.24
N ARG A 131 7.88 -6.79 4.24
CA ARG A 131 8.72 -5.95 5.10
C ARG A 131 9.66 -5.05 4.32
N ARG A 132 10.20 -5.52 3.19
CA ARG A 132 11.15 -4.77 2.37
C ARG A 132 10.48 -3.59 1.68
N VAL A 133 9.23 -3.74 1.26
CA VAL A 133 8.43 -2.64 0.71
C VAL A 133 8.19 -1.59 1.79
N ARG A 134 7.78 -2.00 2.99
CA ARG A 134 7.59 -1.07 4.13
C ARG A 134 8.87 -0.32 4.49
N LEU A 135 10.01 -1.03 4.54
CA LEU A 135 11.31 -0.42 4.83
C LEU A 135 11.71 0.63 3.79
N ALA A 136 11.65 0.27 2.50
CA ALA A 136 11.97 1.19 1.41
C ALA A 136 10.98 2.39 1.39
N THR A 137 9.72 2.17 1.74
CA THR A 137 8.72 3.23 1.87
C THR A 137 9.09 4.23 2.96
N GLN A 138 9.54 3.76 4.13
CA GLN A 138 9.99 4.64 5.20
C GLN A 138 11.27 5.41 4.81
N SER A 139 12.18 4.78 4.07
CA SER A 139 13.37 5.46 3.52
C SER A 139 13.00 6.63 2.59
N VAL A 140 12.10 6.38 1.64
CA VAL A 140 11.56 7.42 0.75
C VAL A 140 10.81 8.49 1.55
N HIS A 141 9.96 8.11 2.50
CA HIS A 141 9.22 9.05 3.34
C HIS A 141 10.16 9.97 4.12
N GLN A 142 11.22 9.41 4.72
CA GLN A 142 12.24 10.17 5.43
C GLN A 142 12.89 11.23 4.54
N PHE A 143 13.24 10.86 3.32
CA PHE A 143 13.82 11.79 2.36
C PHE A 143 12.84 12.88 1.92
N ILE A 144 11.59 12.51 1.61
CA ILE A 144 10.56 13.49 1.21
C ILE A 144 10.33 14.51 2.31
N VAL A 145 10.21 14.07 3.56
CA VAL A 145 9.95 14.99 4.68
C VAL A 145 11.15 15.91 4.96
N SER A 146 12.38 15.39 4.84
CA SER A 146 13.60 16.19 5.06
C SER A 146 13.74 17.34 4.04
N VAL A 147 13.32 17.10 2.79
CA VAL A 147 13.33 18.10 1.72
C VAL A 147 12.10 19.01 1.77
N ALA A 148 10.90 18.45 1.94
CA ALA A 148 9.64 19.19 1.90
C ALA A 148 9.47 20.17 3.08
N LYS A 149 9.99 19.82 4.26
CA LYS A 149 9.92 20.64 5.48
C LYS A 149 8.46 21.09 5.73
N ARG A 150 8.22 22.40 5.86
CA ARG A 150 6.89 22.98 6.09
C ARG A 150 5.87 22.70 4.99
N LYS A 151 6.32 22.35 3.77
CA LYS A 151 5.43 22.04 2.63
C LYS A 151 4.69 20.71 2.80
N ILE A 152 5.09 19.87 3.76
CA ILE A 152 4.35 18.64 4.09
C ILE A 152 3.04 18.93 4.87
N ALA A 153 2.91 20.12 5.47
CA ALA A 153 1.81 20.45 6.37
C ALA A 153 0.40 20.21 5.80
N PRO A 154 0.09 20.51 4.52
CA PRO A 154 -1.22 20.21 3.92
C PRO A 154 -1.55 18.71 3.88
N HIS A 155 -0.53 17.84 3.79
CA HIS A 155 -0.67 16.39 3.70
C HIS A 155 -0.57 15.69 5.06
N LEU A 156 -0.09 16.40 6.08
CA LEU A 156 0.28 15.80 7.36
C LEU A 156 -0.87 15.04 8.01
N LYS A 157 -2.09 15.57 7.99
CA LYS A 157 -3.27 14.90 8.59
C LYS A 157 -3.62 13.57 7.91
N SER A 158 -3.34 13.42 6.63
CA SER A 158 -3.55 12.17 5.88
C SER A 158 -2.41 11.17 6.15
N MET A 159 -1.17 11.65 6.20
CA MET A 159 0.01 10.78 6.37
C MET A 159 0.27 10.34 7.82
N ILE A 160 -0.15 11.13 8.81
CA ILE A 160 0.28 10.93 10.20
C ILE A 160 -0.18 9.59 10.79
N GLY A 161 -1.38 9.12 10.48
CA GLY A 161 -1.88 7.82 10.94
C GLY A 161 -1.00 6.67 10.44
N PRO A 162 -0.85 6.49 9.12
CA PRO A 162 0.05 5.51 8.53
C PRO A 162 1.52 5.66 8.97
N TRP A 163 1.97 6.87 9.26
CA TRP A 163 3.34 7.11 9.73
C TRP A 163 3.55 6.60 11.15
N LEU A 164 2.61 6.87 12.07
CA LEU A 164 2.71 6.47 13.47
C LEU A 164 2.60 4.96 13.66
N ILE A 165 1.75 4.25 12.89
CA ILE A 165 1.69 2.79 12.99
C ILE A 165 3.04 2.14 12.67
N CYS A 166 3.85 2.74 11.78
CA CYS A 166 5.17 2.22 11.45
C CYS A 166 6.18 2.35 12.59
N PHE A 167 5.92 3.15 13.64
CA PHE A 167 6.78 3.19 14.83
C PHE A 167 6.77 1.86 15.58
N PHE A 168 5.68 1.13 15.44
CA PHE A 168 5.41 -0.13 16.14
C PHE A 168 5.53 -1.33 15.21
N ASP A 169 6.17 -1.17 14.04
CA ASP A 169 6.40 -2.28 13.12
C ASP A 169 7.24 -3.37 13.80
N PRO A 170 6.88 -4.67 13.67
CA PRO A 170 7.66 -5.79 14.18
C PRO A 170 9.12 -5.79 13.67
N SER A 171 9.37 -5.22 12.50
CA SER A 171 10.70 -4.98 11.99
C SER A 171 11.32 -3.74 12.63
N LYS A 172 12.33 -3.98 13.49
CA LYS A 172 13.11 -2.92 14.15
C LYS A 172 13.69 -1.88 13.18
N ASP A 173 14.05 -2.27 11.97
CA ASP A 173 14.56 -1.32 10.97
C ASP A 173 13.47 -0.38 10.45
N VAL A 174 12.27 -0.89 10.19
CA VAL A 174 11.12 -0.06 9.75
C VAL A 174 10.76 0.91 10.86
N ALA A 175 10.57 0.41 12.08
CA ALA A 175 10.30 1.21 13.27
C ALA A 175 11.35 2.30 13.49
N ARG A 176 12.63 1.94 13.44
CA ARG A 176 13.73 2.89 13.62
C ARG A 176 13.71 4.00 12.60
N ILE A 177 13.53 3.71 11.31
CA ILE A 177 13.48 4.74 10.26
C ILE A 177 12.24 5.63 10.42
N ALA A 178 11.07 5.03 10.69
CA ALA A 178 9.84 5.78 10.92
C ALA A 178 9.98 6.76 12.10
N THR A 179 10.45 6.29 13.26
CA THR A 179 10.63 7.13 14.45
C THR A 179 11.72 8.18 14.26
N THR A 180 12.82 7.83 13.59
CA THR A 180 13.91 8.77 13.30
C THR A 180 13.47 9.85 12.33
N SER A 181 12.72 9.49 11.28
CA SER A 181 12.20 10.45 10.30
C SER A 181 11.25 11.45 10.94
N PHE A 182 10.35 10.99 11.82
CA PHE A 182 9.45 11.86 12.55
C PHE A 182 10.20 12.78 13.51
N SER A 183 11.16 12.24 14.27
CA SER A 183 11.99 13.02 15.19
C SER A 183 12.87 14.05 14.47
N SER A 184 13.26 13.76 13.23
CA SER A 184 14.03 14.70 12.39
C SER A 184 13.14 15.80 11.81
N ALA A 185 11.88 15.47 11.51
CA ALA A 185 10.89 16.41 10.98
C ALA A 185 10.35 17.36 12.07
N PHE A 186 10.17 16.83 13.28
CA PHE A 186 9.58 17.51 14.42
C PHE A 186 10.49 17.38 15.64
N PRO A 187 11.22 18.44 16.00
CA PRO A 187 12.02 18.49 17.22
C PRO A 187 11.21 18.14 18.47
N LEU A 188 11.89 17.71 19.53
CA LEU A 188 11.27 17.17 20.75
C LEU A 188 10.20 18.09 21.35
N ASP A 189 10.44 19.40 21.36
CA ASP A 189 9.52 20.44 21.86
C ASP A 189 8.26 20.60 20.99
N LYS A 190 8.28 20.10 19.74
CA LYS A 190 7.19 20.21 18.77
C LYS A 190 6.42 18.91 18.56
N LYS A 191 6.94 17.76 19.02
CA LYS A 191 6.27 16.46 18.85
C LYS A 191 4.86 16.48 19.44
N LYS A 192 4.72 16.92 20.69
CA LYS A 192 3.42 16.99 21.37
C LYS A 192 2.44 17.93 20.65
N GLU A 193 2.90 19.10 20.19
CA GLU A 193 2.08 20.03 19.41
C GLU A 193 1.55 19.39 18.12
N VAL A 194 2.38 18.61 17.42
CA VAL A 194 1.97 17.90 16.20
C VAL A 194 0.96 16.80 16.50
N LEU A 195 1.18 16.00 17.56
CA LEU A 195 0.24 14.96 17.97
C LEU A 195 -1.12 15.56 18.37
N VAL A 196 -1.13 16.71 19.04
CA VAL A 196 -2.36 17.45 19.37
C VAL A 196 -3.05 17.98 18.11
N PHE A 197 -2.29 18.62 17.22
CA PHE A 197 -2.82 19.14 15.96
C PHE A 197 -3.44 18.05 15.07
N CYS A 198 -2.84 16.87 15.06
CA CYS A 198 -3.25 15.74 14.24
C CYS A 198 -4.18 14.74 14.95
N GLN A 199 -4.48 14.94 16.25
CA GLN A 199 -5.12 13.97 17.13
C GLN A 199 -6.36 13.33 16.50
N LYS A 200 -7.29 14.17 16.00
CA LYS A 200 -8.52 13.69 15.37
C LYS A 200 -8.23 12.73 14.21
N SER A 201 -7.35 13.11 13.29
CA SER A 201 -6.99 12.29 12.12
C SER A 201 -6.28 10.98 12.52
N ILE A 202 -5.47 10.99 13.59
CA ILE A 202 -4.83 9.78 14.10
C ILE A 202 -5.88 8.82 14.68
N ILE A 203 -6.81 9.33 15.48
CA ILE A 203 -7.91 8.54 16.06
C ILE A 203 -8.83 8.01 14.95
N GLU A 204 -9.20 8.83 13.97
CA GLU A 204 -10.01 8.40 12.82
C GLU A 204 -9.33 7.27 12.06
N TYR A 205 -8.04 7.41 11.73
CA TYR A 205 -7.29 6.37 11.02
C TYR A 205 -7.21 5.05 11.81
N THR A 206 -6.81 5.12 13.08
CA THR A 206 -6.68 3.92 13.93
C THR A 206 -8.04 3.27 14.21
N SER A 207 -9.10 4.07 14.37
CA SER A 207 -10.47 3.56 14.53
C SER A 207 -10.96 2.87 13.26
N GLU A 208 -10.69 3.43 12.08
CA GLU A 208 -11.01 2.77 10.80
C GLU A 208 -10.29 1.41 10.70
N MET A 209 -8.99 1.36 11.02
CA MET A 209 -8.23 0.10 11.02
C MET A 209 -8.84 -0.92 11.98
N ILE A 210 -9.22 -0.52 13.19
CA ILE A 210 -9.69 -1.42 14.26
C ILE A 210 -11.13 -1.88 14.06
N LEU A 211 -12.02 -0.98 13.65
CA LEU A 211 -13.47 -1.19 13.69
C LEU A 211 -14.07 -1.54 12.34
N GLU A 212 -13.44 -1.10 11.24
CA GLU A 212 -14.04 -1.19 9.90
C GLU A 212 -13.26 -2.12 8.97
N LYS A 213 -11.94 -2.18 9.10
CA LYS A 213 -11.12 -3.01 8.22
C LYS A 213 -11.22 -4.49 8.56
N THR A 214 -11.10 -5.28 7.50
CA THR A 214 -10.96 -6.75 7.50
C THR A 214 -9.77 -7.14 6.61
N PRO A 215 -9.29 -8.40 6.68
CA PRO A 215 -8.25 -8.90 5.77
C PRO A 215 -8.54 -8.61 4.29
N ASP A 216 -9.78 -8.79 3.85
CA ASP A 216 -10.23 -8.59 2.46
C ASP A 216 -10.35 -7.12 2.04
N THR A 217 -10.51 -6.19 3.00
CA THR A 217 -10.54 -4.75 2.69
C THR A 217 -9.16 -4.10 2.69
N LEU A 218 -8.18 -4.70 3.39
CA LEU A 218 -6.79 -4.22 3.43
C LEU A 218 -5.92 -4.81 2.33
N SER A 219 -6.37 -5.90 1.71
CA SER A 219 -5.60 -6.69 0.78
C SER A 219 -6.50 -7.27 -0.30
N ASP A 220 -5.97 -7.37 -1.52
CA ASP A 220 -6.67 -8.03 -2.60
C ASP A 220 -6.34 -9.53 -2.59
N PRO A 221 -7.32 -10.44 -2.49
CA PRO A 221 -7.07 -11.89 -2.51
C PRO A 221 -6.50 -12.40 -3.85
N ARG A 222 -6.50 -11.57 -4.90
CA ARG A 222 -5.82 -11.85 -6.18
C ARG A 222 -4.32 -11.57 -6.12
N ASP A 223 -3.86 -10.88 -5.07
CA ASP A 223 -2.52 -10.32 -4.97
C ASP A 223 -1.66 -11.02 -3.94
N VAL A 224 -2.28 -11.42 -2.84
CA VAL A 224 -1.64 -11.96 -1.66
C VAL A 224 -2.40 -13.18 -1.18
N THR A 225 -1.66 -14.11 -0.57
CA THR A 225 -2.28 -15.32 -0.01
C THR A 225 -3.14 -14.99 1.20
N LYS A 226 -4.12 -15.84 1.52
CA LYS A 226 -4.97 -15.65 2.71
C LYS A 226 -4.16 -15.50 4.00
N GLU A 227 -3.09 -16.28 4.14
CA GLU A 227 -2.17 -16.20 5.28
C GLU A 227 -1.50 -14.83 5.38
N GLU A 228 -0.99 -14.30 4.26
CA GLU A 228 -0.38 -12.96 4.22
C GLU A 228 -1.40 -11.85 4.50
N MET A 229 -2.64 -12.00 4.03
CA MET A 229 -3.74 -11.07 4.32
C MET A 229 -4.03 -11.01 5.82
N ASP A 230 -4.16 -12.18 6.44
CA ASP A 230 -4.45 -12.30 7.87
C ASP A 230 -3.29 -11.79 8.72
N ALA A 231 -2.04 -12.12 8.33
CA ALA A 231 -0.85 -11.63 9.00
C ALA A 231 -0.72 -10.10 8.90
N LYS A 232 -1.00 -9.51 7.73
CA LYS A 232 -1.02 -8.04 7.56
C LYS A 232 -2.13 -7.42 8.40
N PHE A 233 -3.35 -7.97 8.36
CA PHE A 233 -4.46 -7.44 9.14
C PHE A 233 -4.13 -7.45 10.64
N ALA A 234 -3.72 -8.61 11.19
CA ALA A 234 -3.36 -8.73 12.59
C ALA A 234 -2.25 -7.74 12.99
N ARG A 235 -1.21 -7.59 12.15
CA ARG A 235 -0.14 -6.62 12.38
C ARG A 235 -0.67 -5.18 12.45
N VAL A 236 -1.45 -4.75 11.46
CA VAL A 236 -1.99 -3.38 11.40
C VAL A 236 -2.91 -3.07 12.59
N ILE A 237 -3.71 -4.05 13.03
CA ILE A 237 -4.53 -3.91 14.25
C ILE A 237 -3.65 -3.68 15.49
N ILE A 238 -2.63 -4.52 15.67
CA ILE A 238 -1.70 -4.43 16.80
C ILE A 238 -0.98 -3.08 16.80
N GLU A 239 -0.45 -2.66 15.65
CA GLU A 239 0.20 -1.35 15.49
C GLU A 239 -0.77 -0.20 15.80
N SER A 240 -2.03 -0.30 15.38
CA SER A 240 -3.06 0.72 15.66
C SER A 240 -3.35 0.84 17.16
N PHE A 241 -3.43 -0.27 17.90
CA PHE A 241 -3.57 -0.23 19.36
C PHE A 241 -2.34 0.38 20.04
N HIS A 242 -1.13 0.09 19.56
CA HIS A 242 0.08 0.73 20.08
C HIS A 242 0.08 2.24 19.83
N VAL A 243 -0.41 2.71 18.67
CA VAL A 243 -0.56 4.15 18.42
C VAL A 243 -1.53 4.81 19.42
N LEU A 244 -2.66 4.16 19.72
CA LEU A 244 -3.59 4.68 20.72
C LEU A 244 -2.97 4.72 22.12
N ALA A 245 -2.25 3.66 22.52
CA ALA A 245 -1.53 3.62 23.79
C ALA A 245 -0.46 4.72 23.85
N TYR A 246 0.32 4.89 22.78
CA TYR A 246 1.33 5.93 22.65
C TYR A 246 0.74 7.33 22.79
N LEU A 247 -0.37 7.61 22.10
CA LEU A 247 -1.08 8.88 22.27
C LEU A 247 -1.49 9.12 23.72
N ILE A 248 -2.08 8.12 24.37
CA ILE A 248 -2.51 8.24 25.78
C ILE A 248 -1.30 8.54 26.68
N SER A 249 -0.19 7.82 26.53
CA SER A 249 1.03 8.05 27.31
C SER A 249 1.57 9.47 27.13
N GLU A 250 1.67 9.95 25.89
CA GLU A 250 2.13 11.31 25.55
C GLU A 250 1.20 12.42 26.10
N TYR A 251 -0.11 12.15 26.16
CA TYR A 251 -1.08 13.07 26.76
C TYR A 251 -0.97 13.12 28.28
N LEU A 252 -0.90 11.95 28.91
CA LEU A 252 -0.83 11.82 30.36
C LEU A 252 0.56 12.17 30.93
N GLY A 253 1.59 12.31 30.08
CA GLY A 253 2.96 12.50 30.53
C GLY A 253 3.48 11.30 31.31
N LEU A 254 3.03 10.10 30.91
CA LEU A 254 3.56 8.86 31.45
C LEU A 254 4.87 8.62 30.72
N ASP A 255 5.98 9.04 31.34
CA ASP A 255 7.31 8.64 30.89
C ASP A 255 7.46 7.12 31.10
N ASP A 256 7.93 6.41 30.07
CA ASP A 256 8.32 4.99 30.15
C ASP A 256 9.57 4.78 31.04
#